data_AF-A0A8I1WMM0-F1
#
_entry.id   AF-A0A8I1WMM0-F1
#
_cell.length_a   1.000
_cell.length_b   1.000
_cell.length_c   1.000
_cell.angle_alpha   90.00
_cell.angle_beta   90.00
_cell.angle_gamma   90.00
#
_symmetry.space_group_name_H-M   'P 1'
#
loop_
_entity.id
_entity.type
_entity.pdbx_description
1 polymer ?
#
loop_
_entity_poly.entity_id
_entity_poly.type
_entity_poly.pdbx_seq_one_letter_code
_entity_poly.pdbx_strand_id
1 'polypeptide(L)'
;HTYQRNSGAIGIALLCGYDAHCWTPAGRDASLVDVAYESDRLVRPDCAAIDYGEEPPTQKQIEAMAKIVALLCHELWLPLDEDTVMTHCEIAFIDGYGPGDGDPDMRWDLWFLPEPATLQGELYPGGLLLRAKAQYYLDTAEEKE
;
A
#
# COMPACT_ATOMS: atom_id res chain seq x y z
N HIS A 1 1.59 2.16 -13.76
CA HIS A 1 0.53 1.93 -14.75
C HIS A 1 -0.74 1.43 -14.08
N THR A 2 -1.71 2.29 -13.77
CA THR A 2 -3.08 1.81 -13.55
C THR A 2 -3.69 1.56 -14.93
N TYR A 3 -4.19 0.36 -15.20
CA TYR A 3 -4.82 0.03 -16.48
C TYR A 3 -6.29 0.51 -16.44
N GLN A 4 -6.77 1.09 -17.55
CA GLN A 4 -8.16 1.53 -17.76
C GLN A 4 -8.76 2.58 -16.77
N ARG A 5 -7.98 3.16 -15.84
CA ARG A 5 -8.47 4.11 -14.82
C ARG A 5 -7.72 5.45 -14.81
N ASN A 6 -7.33 5.92 -15.99
CA ASN A 6 -6.35 7.02 -16.14
C ASN A 6 -7.02 8.39 -16.29
N SER A 7 -8.35 8.44 -16.37
CA SER A 7 -9.12 9.67 -16.54
C SER A 7 -9.57 10.21 -15.19
N GLY A 8 -9.15 11.43 -14.84
CA GLY A 8 -9.58 12.09 -13.60
C GLY A 8 -8.87 11.61 -12.33
N ALA A 9 -7.81 10.82 -12.45
CA ALA A 9 -7.03 10.32 -11.31
C ALA A 9 -5.80 11.20 -11.01
N ILE A 10 -5.39 11.22 -9.74
CA ILE A 10 -4.12 11.80 -9.29
C ILE A 10 -3.18 10.65 -8.91
N GLY A 11 -2.00 10.61 -9.54
CA GLY A 11 -0.97 9.61 -9.22
C GLY A 11 0.06 10.17 -8.24
N ILE A 12 0.32 9.44 -7.15
CA ILE A 12 1.41 9.71 -6.21
C ILE A 12 2.40 8.55 -6.32
N ALA A 13 3.68 8.85 -6.54
CA ALA A 13 4.72 7.84 -6.67
C ALA A 13 5.66 7.84 -5.46
N LEU A 14 5.89 6.67 -4.88
CA LEU A 14 6.96 6.44 -3.92
C LEU A 14 8.21 6.00 -4.70
N LEU A 15 9.27 6.81 -4.65
CA LEU A 15 10.53 6.50 -5.33
C LEU A 15 11.44 5.71 -4.39
N CYS A 16 11.25 4.39 -4.37
CA CYS A 16 12.01 3.41 -3.59
C CYS A 16 11.84 2.02 -4.23
N GLY A 17 12.41 0.98 -3.63
CA GLY A 17 12.30 -0.40 -4.08
C GLY A 17 13.16 -0.70 -5.30
N TYR A 18 14.38 -0.16 -5.35
CA TYR A 18 15.34 -0.50 -6.41
C TYR A 18 15.65 -2.00 -6.34
N ASP A 19 15.42 -2.72 -7.45
CA ASP A 19 15.49 -4.18 -7.56
C ASP A 19 14.56 -4.94 -6.58
N ALA A 20 13.45 -4.32 -6.18
CA ALA A 20 12.45 -4.97 -5.34
C ALA A 20 11.70 -6.09 -6.09
N HIS A 21 11.46 -7.20 -5.38
CA HIS A 21 10.71 -8.35 -5.86
C HIS A 21 9.65 -8.76 -4.85
N CYS A 22 8.51 -9.24 -5.33
CA CYS A 22 7.46 -9.77 -4.48
C CYS A 22 6.93 -11.08 -5.06
N TRP A 23 6.51 -11.98 -4.18
CA TRP A 23 5.93 -13.26 -4.58
C TRP A 23 4.96 -13.80 -3.54
N THR A 24 4.03 -14.62 -4.02
CA THR A 24 3.26 -15.51 -3.15
C THR A 24 4.01 -16.81 -2.92
N PRO A 25 3.92 -17.40 -1.72
CA PRO A 25 4.37 -18.77 -1.53
C PRO A 25 3.57 -19.76 -2.39
N ALA A 26 4.25 -20.82 -2.84
CA ALA A 26 3.73 -21.73 -3.84
C ALA A 26 2.35 -22.31 -3.47
N GLY A 27 1.39 -22.18 -4.40
CA GLY A 27 0.02 -22.67 -4.22
C GLY A 27 -0.89 -21.76 -3.39
N ARG A 28 -0.51 -20.50 -3.18
CA ARG A 28 -1.36 -19.46 -2.55
C ARG A 28 -1.78 -18.41 -3.58
N ASP A 29 -3.02 -17.96 -3.42
CA ASP A 29 -3.59 -16.84 -4.18
C ASP A 29 -3.22 -15.52 -3.49
N ALA A 30 -2.63 -14.61 -4.26
CA ALA A 30 -2.18 -13.31 -3.78
C ALA A 30 -3.31 -12.35 -3.41
N SER A 31 -4.47 -12.50 -4.06
CA SER A 31 -5.67 -11.71 -3.76
C SER A 31 -6.27 -12.09 -2.40
N LEU A 32 -5.95 -13.28 -1.89
CA LEU A 32 -6.36 -13.74 -0.56
C LEU A 32 -5.39 -13.29 0.54
N VAL A 33 -4.47 -12.39 0.26
CA VAL A 33 -3.52 -11.91 1.26
C VAL A 33 -4.17 -10.92 2.23
N ASP A 34 -5.22 -10.20 1.85
CA ASP A 34 -5.96 -9.37 2.81
C ASP A 34 -6.67 -10.22 3.88
N VAL A 35 -7.07 -11.46 3.57
CA VAL A 35 -7.61 -12.41 4.57
C VAL A 35 -6.53 -13.07 5.44
N ALA A 36 -5.25 -12.78 5.18
CA ALA A 36 -4.17 -13.18 6.08
C ALA A 36 -4.03 -12.26 7.29
N TYR A 37 -4.75 -11.14 7.33
CA TYR A 37 -4.79 -10.22 8.47
C TYR A 37 -6.05 -10.46 9.31
N GLU A 38 -5.87 -10.60 10.62
CA GLU A 38 -6.94 -10.49 11.60
C GLU A 38 -6.59 -9.39 12.58
N SER A 39 -7.49 -8.42 12.77
CA SER A 39 -7.34 -7.34 13.77
C SER A 39 -5.96 -6.65 13.70
N ASP A 40 -5.52 -6.27 12.49
CA ASP A 40 -4.28 -5.54 12.20
C ASP A 40 -2.98 -6.33 12.43
N ARG A 41 -3.04 -7.66 12.46
CA ARG A 41 -1.84 -8.52 12.50
C ARG A 41 -1.82 -9.50 11.34
N LEU A 42 -0.66 -9.66 10.72
CA LEU A 42 -0.41 -10.74 9.77
C LEU A 42 -0.45 -12.09 10.50
N VAL A 43 -1.53 -12.83 10.34
CA VAL A 43 -1.74 -14.17 10.93
C VAL A 43 -1.10 -15.25 10.05
N ARG A 44 -0.88 -14.96 8.77
CA ARG A 44 -0.27 -15.88 7.81
C ARG A 44 0.94 -15.26 7.12
N PRO A 45 2.11 -15.18 7.77
CA PRO A 45 3.32 -14.62 7.16
C PRO A 45 3.79 -15.37 5.90
N ASP A 46 3.24 -16.56 5.63
CA ASP A 46 3.42 -17.32 4.39
C ASP A 46 2.50 -16.88 3.24
N CYS A 47 1.79 -15.76 3.35
CA CYS A 47 0.88 -15.31 2.31
C CYS A 47 1.52 -14.26 1.37
N ALA A 48 2.49 -13.48 1.85
CA ALA A 48 3.23 -12.50 1.07
C ALA A 48 4.68 -12.43 1.51
N ALA A 49 5.59 -12.54 0.54
CA ALA A 49 7.00 -12.29 0.75
C ALA A 49 7.43 -11.13 -0.16
N ILE A 50 7.97 -10.09 0.46
CA ILE A 50 8.47 -8.91 -0.24
C ILE A 50 9.95 -8.76 0.08
N ASP A 51 10.76 -8.74 -0.97
CA ASP A 51 12.11 -8.22 -0.95
C ASP A 51 12.05 -6.78 -1.46
N TYR A 52 12.35 -5.82 -0.60
CA TYR A 52 12.35 -4.39 -0.97
C TYR A 52 13.60 -3.98 -1.75
N GLY A 53 14.54 -4.89 -1.99
CA GLY A 53 15.76 -4.61 -2.74
C GLY A 53 16.71 -3.67 -2.01
N GLU A 54 17.53 -2.94 -2.77
CA GLU A 54 18.65 -2.14 -2.21
C GLU A 54 18.19 -0.81 -1.60
N GLU A 55 17.04 -0.30 -2.01
CA GLU A 55 16.53 1.02 -1.61
C GLU A 55 15.13 0.90 -0.99
N PRO A 56 14.96 0.26 0.17
CA PRO A 56 13.65 0.00 0.75
C PRO A 56 12.89 1.28 1.10
N PRO A 57 11.53 1.24 1.13
CA PRO A 57 10.73 2.40 1.53
C PRO A 57 11.10 2.83 2.95
N THR A 58 11.54 4.08 3.10
CA THR A 58 11.85 4.62 4.41
C THR A 58 10.58 5.04 5.13
N GLN A 59 10.60 5.01 6.47
CA GLN A 59 9.50 5.54 7.28
C GLN A 59 9.13 6.97 6.87
N LYS A 60 10.12 7.83 6.65
CA LYS A 60 9.88 9.23 6.23
C LYS A 60 9.14 9.34 4.91
N GLN A 61 9.44 8.46 3.94
CA GLN A 61 8.74 8.43 2.66
C GLN A 61 7.29 7.98 2.82
N ILE A 62 7.04 6.95 3.63
CA ILE A 62 5.68 6.47 3.94
C ILE A 62 4.87 7.56 4.64
N GLU A 63 5.45 8.22 5.65
CA GLU A 63 4.80 9.34 6.34
C GLU A 63 4.50 10.51 5.40
N ALA A 64 5.44 10.86 4.52
CA ALA A 64 5.23 11.92 3.55
C ALA A 64 4.09 11.59 2.58
N MET A 65 4.05 10.35 2.09
CA MET A 65 2.98 9.88 1.22
C MET A 65 1.61 9.95 1.90
N ALA A 66 1.49 9.45 3.14
CA ALA A 66 0.25 9.52 3.89
C ALA A 66 -0.23 10.97 4.14
N LYS A 67 0.69 11.90 4.44
CA LYS A 67 0.35 13.33 4.57
C LYS A 67 -0.14 13.93 3.26
N ILE A 68 0.46 13.58 2.14
CA ILE A 68 0.02 14.04 0.82
C ILE A 68 -1.37 13.49 0.50
N VAL A 69 -1.63 12.21 0.81
CA VAL A 69 -2.98 11.61 0.67
C VAL A 69 -4.01 12.39 1.49
N ALA A 70 -3.73 12.64 2.77
CA ALA A 70 -4.61 13.41 3.65
C ALA A 70 -4.89 14.81 3.08
N LEU A 71 -3.83 15.53 2.70
CA LEU A 71 -3.94 16.87 2.12
C LEU A 71 -4.79 16.88 0.85
N LEU A 72 -4.56 15.93 -0.07
CA LEU A 72 -5.33 15.87 -1.31
C LEU A 72 -6.79 15.54 -1.06
N CYS A 73 -7.09 14.62 -0.14
CA CYS A 73 -8.47 14.28 0.20
C CYS A 73 -9.21 15.48 0.80
N HIS A 74 -8.56 16.18 1.74
CA HIS A 74 -9.11 17.39 2.36
C HIS A 74 -9.35 18.51 1.33
N GLU A 75 -8.32 18.92 0.60
CA GLU A 75 -8.40 20.09 -0.29
C GLU A 75 -9.30 19.87 -1.50
N LEU A 76 -9.42 18.62 -1.96
CA LEU A 76 -10.23 18.26 -3.11
C LEU A 76 -11.61 17.72 -2.73
N TRP A 77 -11.94 17.69 -1.43
CA TRP A 77 -13.22 17.19 -0.92
C TRP A 77 -13.51 15.75 -1.37
N LEU A 78 -12.48 14.92 -1.37
CA LEU A 78 -12.55 13.52 -1.73
C LEU A 78 -12.65 12.67 -0.46
N PRO A 79 -13.49 11.61 -0.45
CA PRO A 79 -13.55 10.72 0.70
C PRO A 79 -12.25 9.91 0.84
N LEU A 80 -11.86 9.63 2.07
CA LEU A 80 -10.70 8.80 2.39
C LEU A 80 -11.15 7.35 2.60
N ASP A 81 -11.34 6.63 1.50
CA ASP A 81 -11.78 5.22 1.49
C ASP A 81 -11.05 4.40 0.42
N GLU A 82 -11.34 3.10 0.39
CA GLU A 82 -10.77 2.14 -0.55
C GLU A 82 -11.26 2.30 -1.99
N ASP A 83 -12.34 3.04 -2.24
CA ASP A 83 -12.83 3.31 -3.60
C ASP A 83 -12.15 4.55 -4.20
N THR A 84 -11.61 5.43 -3.34
CA THR A 84 -11.07 6.74 -3.74
C THR A 84 -9.55 6.80 -3.67
N VAL A 85 -8.95 6.17 -2.65
CA VAL A 85 -7.50 6.15 -2.44
C VAL A 85 -7.03 4.71 -2.52
N MET A 86 -6.50 4.33 -3.68
CA MET A 86 -6.05 2.97 -3.96
C MET A 86 -4.56 2.93 -4.24
N THR A 87 -3.89 1.89 -3.76
CA THR A 87 -2.53 1.57 -4.21
C THR A 87 -2.55 0.97 -5.61
N HIS A 88 -1.37 0.95 -6.24
CA HIS A 88 -1.25 0.24 -7.51
C HIS A 88 -1.63 -1.23 -7.36
N CYS A 89 -1.15 -1.91 -6.30
CA CYS A 89 -1.45 -3.32 -6.08
C CYS A 89 -2.95 -3.60 -5.92
N GLU A 90 -3.69 -2.74 -5.20
CA GLU A 90 -5.14 -2.89 -5.06
C GLU A 90 -5.85 -2.83 -6.42
N ILE A 91 -5.47 -1.87 -7.27
CA ILE A 91 -6.00 -1.76 -8.63
C ILE A 91 -5.59 -2.95 -9.49
N ALA A 92 -4.34 -3.39 -9.40
CA ALA A 92 -3.85 -4.54 -10.15
C ALA A 92 -4.73 -5.76 -9.88
N PHE A 93 -4.96 -6.10 -8.61
CA PHE A 93 -5.79 -7.26 -8.27
C PHE A 93 -7.21 -7.16 -8.80
N ILE A 94 -7.81 -5.96 -8.77
CA ILE A 94 -9.14 -5.73 -9.37
C ILE A 94 -9.13 -5.98 -10.88
N ASP A 95 -8.02 -5.65 -11.55
CA ASP A 95 -7.83 -5.88 -12.98
C ASP A 95 -7.44 -7.32 -13.34
N GLY A 96 -7.31 -8.20 -12.34
CA GLY A 96 -6.95 -9.60 -12.52
C GLY A 96 -5.47 -9.80 -12.87
N TYR A 97 -4.60 -8.87 -12.46
CA TYR A 97 -3.15 -9.06 -12.45
C TYR A 97 -2.57 -8.66 -11.10
N GLY A 98 -1.39 -9.15 -10.72
CA GLY A 98 -0.72 -8.67 -9.52
C GLY A 98 0.31 -9.66 -8.98
N PRO A 99 0.97 -9.31 -7.86
CA PRO A 99 1.98 -10.17 -7.25
C PRO A 99 1.56 -11.64 -7.26
N GLY A 100 2.38 -12.56 -7.77
CA GLY A 100 2.05 -13.99 -7.83
C GLY A 100 1.58 -14.54 -9.18
N ASP A 101 1.29 -13.70 -10.19
CA ASP A 101 0.93 -14.19 -11.54
C ASP A 101 2.14 -14.56 -12.42
N GLY A 102 3.35 -14.44 -11.88
CA GLY A 102 4.59 -14.88 -12.53
C GLY A 102 5.19 -13.89 -13.53
N ASP A 103 4.69 -12.66 -13.60
CA ASP A 103 5.30 -11.59 -14.40
C ASP A 103 6.54 -11.02 -13.68
N PRO A 104 7.74 -11.06 -14.29
CA PRO A 104 8.98 -10.58 -13.68
C PRO A 104 9.02 -9.07 -13.48
N ASP A 105 8.18 -8.29 -14.17
CA ASP A 105 8.04 -6.85 -13.98
C ASP A 105 7.07 -6.48 -12.84
N MET A 106 6.47 -7.48 -12.17
CA MET A 106 5.64 -7.27 -10.97
C MET A 106 6.50 -6.79 -9.82
N ARG A 107 6.53 -5.48 -9.70
CA ARG A 107 7.12 -4.78 -8.56
C ARG A 107 6.20 -4.96 -7.37
N TRP A 108 6.75 -4.71 -6.19
CA TRP A 108 6.01 -4.76 -4.94
C TRP A 108 4.75 -3.86 -4.92
N ASP A 109 4.67 -2.83 -5.79
CA ASP A 109 3.46 -2.04 -6.12
C ASP A 109 2.63 -1.53 -4.92
N LEU A 110 3.29 -1.21 -3.80
CA LEU A 110 2.62 -0.83 -2.56
C LEU A 110 1.67 -1.92 -2.02
N TRP A 111 1.99 -3.19 -2.29
CA TRP A 111 1.25 -4.34 -1.79
C TRP A 111 1.32 -4.45 -0.28
N PHE A 112 2.54 -4.50 0.26
CA PHE A 112 2.82 -4.36 1.69
C PHE A 112 3.81 -3.25 1.95
N LEU A 113 3.67 -2.61 3.10
CA LEU A 113 4.56 -1.58 3.60
C LEU A 113 5.00 -1.90 5.03
N PRO A 114 6.22 -1.53 5.43
CA PRO A 114 6.71 -1.73 6.80
C PRO A 114 6.23 -0.60 7.73
N GLU A 115 5.56 -0.91 8.86
CA GLU A 115 5.17 0.08 9.89
C GLU A 115 4.69 -0.57 11.23
N PRO A 116 4.60 0.16 12.38
CA PRO A 116 5.52 1.15 12.93
C PRO A 116 6.33 0.60 14.11
N ALA A 117 7.36 1.37 14.49
CA ALA A 117 8.18 1.46 15.72
C ALA A 117 8.00 0.50 16.94
N THR A 118 6.86 -0.17 17.13
CA THR A 118 6.54 -1.12 18.20
C THR A 118 6.51 -2.58 17.77
N LEU A 119 6.41 -2.89 16.47
CA LEU A 119 6.17 -4.25 15.97
C LEU A 119 7.36 -4.89 15.23
N GLN A 120 8.59 -4.43 15.45
CA GLN A 120 9.81 -5.12 14.97
C GLN A 120 9.87 -5.40 13.44
N GLY A 121 9.15 -4.63 12.62
CA GLY A 121 9.20 -4.74 11.15
C GLY A 121 8.11 -5.61 10.52
N GLU A 122 6.98 -5.80 11.19
CA GLU A 122 5.79 -6.41 10.56
C GLU A 122 5.36 -5.63 9.31
N LEU A 123 4.88 -6.39 8.33
CA LEU A 123 4.31 -5.87 7.09
C LEU A 123 2.83 -5.53 7.31
N TYR A 124 2.32 -4.55 6.58
CA TYR A 124 0.91 -4.16 6.55
C TYR A 124 0.42 -3.96 5.12
N PRO A 125 -0.85 -4.29 4.78
CA PRO A 125 -1.37 -4.04 3.45
C PRO A 125 -1.22 -2.54 3.15
N GLY A 126 -0.57 -2.22 2.03
CA GLY A 126 -0.07 -0.86 1.81
C GLY A 126 -1.19 0.17 1.72
N GLY A 127 -2.33 -0.17 1.12
CA GLY A 127 -3.49 0.70 1.06
C GLY A 127 -4.12 0.96 2.43
N LEU A 128 -4.33 -0.11 3.21
CA LEU A 128 -4.85 -0.01 4.57
C LEU A 128 -3.95 0.87 5.44
N LEU A 129 -2.64 0.64 5.39
CA LEU A 129 -1.66 1.43 6.12
C LEU A 129 -1.72 2.91 5.75
N LEU A 130 -1.64 3.22 4.44
CA LEU A 130 -1.58 4.60 3.98
C LEU A 130 -2.87 5.36 4.30
N ARG A 131 -4.04 4.72 4.16
CA ARG A 131 -5.34 5.32 4.52
C ARG A 131 -5.46 5.53 6.04
N ALA A 132 -5.08 4.56 6.87
CA ALA A 132 -5.10 4.71 8.32
C ALA A 132 -4.20 5.87 8.79
N LYS A 133 -3.00 6.00 8.22
CA LYS A 133 -2.10 7.12 8.49
C LYS A 133 -2.65 8.45 8.01
N ALA A 134 -3.23 8.49 6.81
CA ALA A 134 -3.84 9.69 6.28
C ALA A 134 -4.98 10.17 7.19
N GLN A 135 -5.80 9.24 7.71
CA GLN A 135 -6.87 9.56 8.66
C GLN A 135 -6.31 10.21 9.93
N TYR A 136 -5.24 9.64 10.52
CA TYR A 136 -4.56 10.26 11.66
C TYR A 136 -4.11 11.70 11.37
N TYR A 137 -3.64 11.99 10.17
CA TYR A 137 -3.24 13.35 9.80
C TYR A 137 -4.41 14.30 9.57
N LEU A 138 -5.57 13.81 9.13
CA LEU A 138 -6.80 14.59 9.06
C LEU A 138 -7.29 14.95 10.47
N ASP A 139 -7.43 13.94 11.34
CA ASP A 139 -7.91 14.12 12.71
C ASP A 139 -7.04 15.12 13.49
N THR A 140 -5.70 14.99 13.37
CA THR A 140 -4.75 15.88 14.06
C THR A 140 -4.63 17.28 13.43
N ALA A 141 -5.11 17.49 12.21
CA ALA A 141 -5.24 18.80 11.61
C ALA A 141 -6.49 19.51 12.13
N GLU A 142 -7.63 18.81 12.20
CA GLU A 142 -8.89 19.31 12.74
C GLU A 142 -8.79 19.71 14.22
N GLU A 143 -8.01 18.98 15.04
CA GLU A 143 -7.76 19.34 16.44
C GLU A 143 -7.04 20.69 16.64
N LYS A 144 -6.45 21.26 15.57
CA LYS A 144 -5.68 22.51 15.62
C LYS A 144 -6.45 23.73 15.08
N GLU A 145 -7.64 23.54 14.55
CA GLU A 145 -8.53 24.61 14.05
C GLU A 145 -9.60 25.00 15.09
#